data_AF-A0AA36JAB4-F1
#
_entry.id   AF-A0AA36JAB4-F1
#
_cell.length_a   1.000
_cell.length_b   1.000
_cell.length_c   1.000
_cell.angle_alpha   90.00
_cell.angle_beta   90.00
_cell.angle_gamma   90.00
#
_symmetry.space_group_name_H-M   'P 1'
#
loop_
_entity.id
_entity.type
_entity.pdbx_description
1 polymer ?
#
loop_
_entity_poly.entity_id
_entity_poly.type
_entity_poly.pdbx_seq_one_letter_code
_entity_poly.pdbx_strand_id
1 'polypeptide(L)'
;MLVTSKKTVGLHRDPNSATPGKAALPQMKAQLAELLEDKPLQVMPGPNEPSNASLPQLPFHSSLLQLTQPNFQAIGNPCSFNFEGLQVMGSSGQPVKDLLRCAQLEPLEGLELCLQARHLAPTAPDTLMTQPFEDKDPFVLDAVPHVLFSGGHARAAHKWREEGQGGTQCICVPSFSQHPALVLVNLHDPRDVHIEEFLS
;
A
#
# COMPACT_ATOMS: atom_id res chain seq x y z
N MET A 1 -13.04 3.56 -3.73
CA MET A 1 -12.00 2.55 -3.42
C MET A 1 -11.62 2.68 -1.95
N LEU A 2 -11.60 1.57 -1.21
CA LEU A 2 -11.11 1.54 0.17
C LEU A 2 -9.64 1.13 0.15
N VAL A 3 -8.75 2.01 0.63
CA VAL A 3 -7.34 1.65 0.85
C VAL A 3 -7.08 1.69 2.35
N THR A 4 -6.68 0.56 2.91
CA THR A 4 -6.26 0.45 4.29
C THR A 4 -4.88 -0.18 4.35
N SER A 5 -3.99 0.38 5.17
CA SER A 5 -2.79 -0.33 5.54
C SER A 5 -3.13 -1.25 6.69
N LYS A 6 -2.90 -2.55 6.46
CA LYS A 6 -3.12 -3.57 7.48
C LYS A 6 -2.47 -3.17 8.80
N LYS A 7 -3.06 -3.65 9.89
CA LYS A 7 -2.35 -3.84 11.14
C LYS A 7 -1.07 -4.61 10.83
N THR A 8 0.06 -3.92 10.81
CA THR A 8 1.34 -4.60 10.91
C THR A 8 1.30 -5.15 12.32
N VAL A 9 0.96 -6.43 12.47
CA VAL A 9 1.22 -7.14 13.72
C VAL A 9 2.74 -7.08 13.83
N GLY A 10 3.22 -6.05 14.54
CA GLY A 10 4.62 -5.90 14.80
C GLY A 10 5.06 -7.22 15.39
N LEU A 11 5.99 -7.88 14.72
CA LEU A 11 6.90 -8.81 15.36
C LEU A 11 7.74 -7.98 16.33
N HIS A 12 7.12 -7.43 17.38
CA HIS A 12 7.85 -6.94 18.53
C HIS A 12 8.46 -8.21 19.13
N ARG A 13 9.75 -8.40 18.87
CA ARG A 13 10.54 -9.49 19.45
C ARG A 13 10.58 -9.26 20.95
N ASP A 14 9.64 -9.87 21.65
CA ASP A 14 9.81 -10.15 23.06
C ASP A 14 10.81 -11.31 23.15
N PRO A 15 12.04 -11.10 23.67
CA PRO A 15 13.12 -12.09 23.62
C PRO A 15 12.80 -13.40 24.36
N ASN A 16 11.76 -13.40 25.21
CA ASN A 16 11.38 -14.53 26.05
C ASN A 16 10.03 -15.19 25.68
N SER A 17 9.36 -14.78 24.60
CA SER A 17 8.09 -15.40 24.20
C SER A 17 8.29 -16.44 23.09
N ALA A 18 8.01 -17.71 23.41
CA ALA A 18 7.99 -18.78 22.42
C ALA A 18 6.75 -18.63 21.51
N THR A 19 6.95 -18.03 20.34
CA THR A 19 6.10 -18.08 19.12
C THR A 19 4.96 -17.05 19.00
N PRO A 20 5.24 -15.81 18.54
CA PRO A 20 4.21 -14.83 18.15
C PRO A 20 3.53 -15.13 16.79
N GLY A 21 4.07 -16.06 15.98
CA GLY A 21 3.69 -16.22 14.56
C GLY A 21 2.50 -17.14 14.26
N LYS A 22 2.08 -18.02 15.16
CA LYS A 22 1.06 -19.06 14.85
C LYS A 22 -0.39 -18.58 14.93
N ALA A 23 -0.70 -17.58 15.77
CA ALA A 23 -2.08 -17.13 15.99
C ALA A 23 -2.52 -15.97 15.07
N ALA A 24 -1.58 -15.21 14.51
CA ALA A 24 -1.88 -14.01 13.72
C ALA A 24 -2.52 -14.34 12.35
N LEU A 25 -2.07 -15.40 11.69
CA LEU A 25 -2.55 -15.78 10.36
C LEU A 25 -4.01 -16.29 10.37
N PRO A 26 -4.42 -17.19 11.29
CA PRO A 26 -5.83 -17.56 11.43
C PRO A 26 -6.76 -16.37 11.72
N GLN A 27 -6.33 -15.44 12.59
CA GLN A 27 -7.10 -14.24 12.92
C GLN A 27 -7.28 -13.33 11.70
N MET A 28 -6.18 -13.03 10.99
CA MET A 28 -6.25 -12.26 9.75
C MET A 28 -7.18 -12.93 8.72
N LYS A 29 -7.07 -14.25 8.54
CA LYS A 29 -7.95 -14.99 7.62
C LYS A 29 -9.42 -14.81 7.98
N ALA A 30 -9.78 -14.92 9.25
CA ALA A 30 -11.17 -14.75 9.70
C ALA A 30 -11.69 -13.34 9.41
N GLN A 31 -10.91 -12.30 9.71
CA GLN A 31 -11.28 -10.90 9.46
C GLN A 31 -11.43 -10.60 7.96
N LEU A 32 -10.53 -11.13 7.12
CA LEU A 32 -10.64 -10.98 5.67
C LEU A 32 -11.86 -11.71 5.11
N ALA A 33 -12.21 -12.88 5.66
CA ALA A 33 -13.38 -13.65 5.24
C ALA A 33 -14.69 -12.91 5.56
N GLU A 34 -14.78 -12.26 6.72
CA GLU A 34 -15.93 -11.43 7.11
C GLU A 34 -16.11 -10.24 6.13
N LEU A 35 -15.02 -9.52 5.81
CA LEU A 35 -15.07 -8.41 4.85
C LEU A 35 -15.50 -8.84 3.43
N LEU A 36 -15.16 -10.07 3.06
CA LEU A 36 -15.48 -10.64 1.74
C LEU A 36 -16.96 -10.99 1.57
N GLU A 37 -17.75 -11.07 2.64
CA GLU A 37 -19.20 -11.30 2.53
C GLU A 37 -19.90 -10.14 1.80
N ASP A 38 -19.42 -8.91 2.02
CA ASP A 38 -20.09 -7.69 1.53
C ASP A 38 -19.34 -6.98 0.39
N LYS A 39 -18.02 -7.14 0.28
CA LYS A 39 -17.17 -6.32 -0.62
C LYS A 39 -16.08 -7.13 -1.30
N PRO A 40 -15.74 -6.84 -2.58
CA PRO A 40 -14.50 -7.32 -3.18
C PRO A 40 -13.28 -6.82 -2.41
N LEU A 41 -12.26 -7.67 -2.25
CA LEU A 41 -11.10 -7.38 -1.43
C LEU A 41 -9.80 -7.76 -2.15
N GLN A 42 -8.92 -6.77 -2.25
CA GLN A 42 -7.54 -6.95 -2.71
C GLN A 42 -6.58 -6.82 -1.54
N VAL A 43 -5.60 -7.72 -1.46
CA VAL A 43 -4.64 -7.77 -0.35
C VAL A 43 -3.21 -7.71 -0.88
N MET A 44 -2.46 -6.69 -0.45
CA MET A 44 -1.07 -6.42 -0.82
C MET A 44 -0.11 -6.76 0.32
N PRO A 45 1.09 -7.29 0.04
CA PRO A 45 2.13 -7.51 1.06
C PRO A 45 2.84 -6.21 1.47
N GLY A 46 3.27 -6.14 2.72
CA GLY A 46 4.15 -5.14 3.31
C GLY A 46 5.54 -5.70 3.63
N PRO A 47 6.43 -4.87 4.19
CA PRO A 47 7.85 -5.21 4.37
C PRO A 47 8.12 -6.34 5.37
N ASN A 48 7.22 -6.56 6.32
CA ASN A 48 7.36 -7.56 7.39
C ASN A 48 6.39 -8.74 7.24
N GLU A 49 5.83 -8.93 6.05
CA GLU A 49 4.86 -9.99 5.75
C GLU A 49 5.53 -11.15 5.00
N PRO A 50 4.96 -12.38 5.02
CA PRO A 50 5.55 -13.58 4.37
C PRO A 50 5.47 -13.53 2.84
N SER A 51 6.25 -12.63 2.24
CA SER A 51 6.58 -12.51 0.82
C SER A 51 8.09 -12.28 0.67
N ASN A 52 8.60 -12.06 -0.54
CA ASN A 52 10.00 -11.66 -0.72
C ASN A 52 10.26 -10.27 -0.11
N ALA A 53 11.51 -10.07 0.35
CA ALA A 53 11.92 -8.84 1.04
C ALA A 53 12.17 -7.67 0.08
N SER A 54 12.66 -7.96 -1.13
CA SER A 54 12.93 -6.97 -2.17
C SER A 54 11.65 -6.47 -2.84
N LEU A 55 11.67 -5.27 -3.40
CA LEU A 55 10.65 -4.84 -4.35
C LEU A 55 10.97 -5.35 -5.77
N PRO A 56 9.94 -5.55 -6.61
CA PRO A 56 8.54 -5.73 -6.25
C PRO A 56 8.34 -7.00 -5.40
N GLN A 57 7.45 -6.94 -4.40
CA GLN A 57 7.03 -8.09 -3.61
C GLN A 57 5.94 -8.87 -4.34
N LEU A 58 6.06 -10.19 -4.33
CA LEU A 58 5.10 -11.13 -4.87
C LEU A 58 3.80 -11.14 -4.04
N PRO A 59 2.63 -11.40 -4.65
CA PRO A 59 1.41 -11.67 -3.91
C PRO A 59 1.58 -12.76 -2.86
N PHE A 60 0.73 -12.77 -1.84
CA PHE A 60 0.70 -13.88 -0.88
C PHE A 60 0.45 -15.21 -1.56
N HIS A 61 1.27 -16.20 -1.22
CA HIS A 61 1.03 -17.57 -1.66
C HIS A 61 -0.34 -18.06 -1.16
N SER A 62 -1.08 -18.78 -2.00
CA SER A 62 -2.45 -19.24 -1.72
C SER A 62 -2.56 -20.09 -0.46
N SER A 63 -1.50 -20.84 -0.11
CA SER A 63 -1.46 -21.65 1.11
C SER A 63 -1.44 -20.83 2.42
N LEU A 64 -1.09 -19.54 2.36
CA LEU A 64 -1.07 -18.67 3.53
C LEU A 64 -2.47 -18.23 3.92
N LEU A 65 -3.20 -17.63 2.98
CA LEU A 65 -4.52 -17.06 3.24
C LEU A 65 -5.63 -18.12 3.09
N GLN A 66 -5.49 -19.05 2.15
CA GLN A 66 -6.48 -20.11 1.86
C GLN A 66 -7.91 -19.54 1.73
N LEU A 67 -8.02 -18.36 1.14
CA LEU A 67 -9.27 -17.71 0.75
C LEU A 67 -9.50 -18.04 -0.73
N THR A 68 -10.68 -18.58 -1.04
CA THR A 68 -11.03 -19.08 -2.39
C THR A 68 -12.22 -18.35 -2.99
N GLN A 69 -12.73 -17.33 -2.30
CA GLN A 69 -13.85 -16.52 -2.75
C GLN A 69 -13.48 -15.79 -4.06
N PRO A 70 -14.38 -15.73 -5.06
CA PRO A 70 -14.07 -15.14 -6.37
C PRO A 70 -13.85 -13.62 -6.33
N ASN A 71 -14.36 -12.95 -5.29
CA ASN A 71 -14.19 -11.52 -5.04
C ASN A 71 -12.94 -11.21 -4.19
N PHE A 72 -12.08 -12.20 -3.93
CA PHE A 72 -10.80 -12.03 -3.25
C PHE A 72 -9.62 -12.07 -4.24
N GLN A 73 -8.63 -11.20 -4.05
CA GLN A 73 -7.39 -11.24 -4.82
C GLN A 73 -6.18 -10.87 -3.95
N ALA A 74 -5.17 -11.75 -3.92
CA ALA A 74 -3.84 -11.37 -3.47
C ALA A 74 -3.10 -10.68 -4.62
N ILE A 75 -2.53 -9.50 -4.36
CA ILE A 75 -1.80 -8.69 -5.34
C ILE A 75 -0.36 -8.41 -4.86
N GLY A 76 0.53 -8.04 -5.78
CA GLY A 76 1.91 -7.68 -5.47
C GLY A 76 2.06 -6.26 -4.94
N ASN A 77 3.29 -5.88 -4.56
CA ASN A 77 3.65 -4.54 -4.09
C ASN A 77 4.92 -4.04 -4.80
N PRO A 78 4.94 -2.89 -5.49
CA PRO A 78 3.81 -2.00 -5.71
C PRO A 78 2.70 -2.64 -6.54
N CYS A 79 1.50 -2.06 -6.52
CA CYS A 79 0.37 -2.50 -7.33
C CYS A 79 -0.08 -1.43 -8.32
N SER A 80 -0.69 -1.88 -9.41
CA SER A 80 -1.33 -1.04 -10.43
C SER A 80 -2.57 -1.75 -10.95
N PHE A 81 -3.72 -1.08 -10.95
CA PHE A 81 -4.98 -1.65 -11.42
C PHE A 81 -5.95 -0.56 -11.90
N ASN A 82 -6.89 -0.96 -12.75
CA ASN A 82 -8.03 -0.14 -13.13
C ASN A 82 -9.25 -0.54 -12.32
N PHE A 83 -9.94 0.43 -11.73
CA PHE A 83 -11.20 0.21 -11.04
C PHE A 83 -12.25 1.17 -11.62
N GLU A 84 -13.19 0.64 -12.41
CA GLU A 84 -14.28 1.42 -13.04
C GLU A 84 -13.77 2.65 -13.82
N GLY A 85 -12.66 2.52 -14.54
CA GLY A 85 -12.06 3.62 -15.30
C GLY A 85 -10.98 4.40 -14.55
N LEU A 86 -10.93 4.32 -13.22
CA LEU A 86 -9.86 4.91 -12.42
C LEU A 86 -8.60 4.03 -12.43
N GLN A 87 -7.55 4.52 -13.07
CA GLN A 87 -6.18 4.01 -12.88
C GLN A 87 -5.67 4.33 -11.47
N VAL A 88 -5.39 3.29 -10.69
CA VAL A 88 -4.87 3.37 -9.34
C VAL A 88 -3.50 2.70 -9.30
N MET A 89 -2.56 3.35 -8.63
CA MET A 89 -1.24 2.78 -8.35
C MET A 89 -0.83 3.07 -6.92
N GLY A 90 -0.04 2.19 -6.32
CA GLY A 90 0.50 2.47 -4.99
C GLY A 90 1.39 1.39 -4.42
N SER A 91 1.88 1.64 -3.22
CA SER A 91 2.78 0.72 -2.51
C SER A 91 2.44 0.62 -1.02
N SER A 92 2.98 -0.39 -0.35
CA SER A 92 2.88 -0.55 1.11
C SER A 92 3.77 0.42 1.90
N GLY A 93 4.30 1.46 1.24
CA GLY A 93 4.97 2.60 1.85
C GLY A 93 6.49 2.53 1.91
N GLN A 94 7.10 1.38 1.60
CA GLN A 94 8.56 1.25 1.62
C GLN A 94 9.27 2.30 0.76
N PRO A 95 8.85 2.59 -0.50
CA PRO A 95 9.53 3.58 -1.33
C PRO A 95 9.54 4.98 -0.74
N VAL A 96 8.38 5.47 -0.28
CA VAL A 96 8.29 6.79 0.34
C VAL A 96 9.08 6.83 1.64
N LYS A 97 8.93 5.83 2.52
CA LYS A 97 9.66 5.78 3.79
C LYS A 97 11.18 5.76 3.60
N ASP A 98 11.66 5.09 2.56
CA ASP A 98 13.08 5.08 2.25
C ASP A 98 13.56 6.44 1.74
N LEU A 99 12.78 7.08 0.85
CA LEU A 99 13.04 8.45 0.39
C LEU A 99 13.13 9.45 1.55
N LEU A 100 12.25 9.36 2.56
CA LEU A 100 12.29 10.27 3.73
C LEU A 100 13.56 10.10 4.60
N ARG A 101 14.30 8.99 4.45
CA ARG A 101 15.59 8.82 5.14
C ARG A 101 16.70 9.62 4.45
N CYS A 102 16.52 9.93 3.17
CA CYS A 102 17.48 10.62 2.32
C CYS A 102 17.15 12.11 2.16
N ALA A 103 15.92 12.53 2.48
CA ALA A 103 15.44 13.90 2.31
C ALA A 103 14.61 14.35 3.52
N GLN A 104 14.69 15.64 3.87
CA GLN A 104 13.84 16.25 4.90
C GLN A 104 12.47 16.59 4.30
N LEU A 105 11.62 15.56 4.15
CA LEU A 105 10.28 15.68 3.57
C LEU A 105 9.27 15.02 4.51
N GLU A 106 8.04 15.53 4.49
CA GLU A 106 6.89 14.82 5.05
C GLU A 106 6.43 13.70 4.10
N PRO A 107 5.72 12.66 4.58
CA PRO A 107 5.30 11.53 3.75
C PRO A 107 4.53 11.91 2.48
N LEU A 108 3.63 12.89 2.57
CA LEU A 108 2.85 13.35 1.42
C LEU A 108 3.75 14.06 0.39
N GLU A 109 4.73 14.85 0.85
CA GLU A 109 5.70 15.53 -0.01
C GLU A 109 6.61 14.50 -0.71
N GLY A 110 7.02 13.45 -0.01
CA GLY A 110 7.76 12.34 -0.60
C GLY A 110 6.96 11.60 -1.68
N LEU A 111 5.66 11.37 -1.46
CA LEU A 111 4.77 10.77 -2.46
C LEU A 111 4.55 11.68 -3.67
N GLU A 112 4.37 12.97 -3.43
CA GLU A 112 4.31 14.02 -4.45
C GLU A 112 5.62 14.06 -5.27
N LEU A 113 6.78 13.87 -4.64
CA LEU A 113 8.07 13.79 -5.33
C LEU A 113 8.15 12.55 -6.22
N CYS A 114 7.73 11.38 -5.75
CA CYS A 114 7.66 10.16 -6.58
C CYS A 114 6.81 10.39 -7.84
N LEU A 115 5.65 11.05 -7.69
CA LEU A 115 4.79 11.40 -8.83
C LEU A 115 5.51 12.34 -9.81
N GLN A 116 6.11 13.42 -9.31
CA GLN A 116 6.84 14.41 -10.13
C GLN A 116 8.02 13.77 -10.87
N ALA A 117 8.76 12.89 -10.19
CA ALA A 117 9.88 12.15 -10.76
C ALA A 117 9.44 11.06 -11.76
N ARG A 118 8.14 10.78 -11.88
CA ARG A 118 7.59 9.67 -12.66
C ARG A 118 8.20 8.33 -12.24
N HIS A 119 8.45 8.16 -10.95
CA HIS A 119 9.17 7.01 -10.41
C HIS A 119 8.69 6.65 -9.01
N LEU A 120 8.16 5.44 -8.81
CA LEU A 120 7.62 4.99 -7.52
C LEU A 120 8.69 4.85 -6.43
N ALA A 121 9.88 4.41 -6.81
CA ALA A 121 10.97 4.08 -5.88
C ALA A 121 12.30 4.70 -6.31
N PRO A 122 12.42 6.05 -6.30
CA PRO A 122 13.57 6.75 -6.87
C PRO A 122 14.90 6.47 -6.15
N THR A 123 14.86 5.85 -4.97
CA THR A 123 16.04 5.45 -4.19
C THR A 123 16.45 3.99 -4.40
N ALA A 124 15.70 3.23 -5.22
CA ALA A 124 16.09 1.90 -5.65
C ALA A 124 17.07 2.01 -6.84
N PRO A 125 18.11 1.16 -6.92
CA PRO A 125 18.47 0.08 -5.99
C PRO A 125 19.33 0.52 -4.80
N ASP A 126 19.77 1.78 -4.74
CA ASP A 126 20.86 2.24 -3.87
C ASP A 126 20.59 2.06 -2.37
N THR A 127 19.41 2.46 -1.89
CA THR A 127 19.03 2.35 -0.47
C THR A 127 17.80 1.48 -0.24
N LEU A 128 17.02 1.23 -1.29
CA LEU A 128 15.85 0.35 -1.26
C LEU A 128 16.11 -0.94 -2.03
N MET A 129 16.01 -2.08 -1.33
CA MET A 129 16.25 -3.39 -1.92
C MET A 129 15.27 -3.70 -3.06
N THR A 130 15.82 -3.98 -4.23
CA THR A 130 15.09 -4.41 -5.42
C THR A 130 15.75 -5.62 -6.06
N GLN A 131 14.99 -6.37 -6.85
CA GLN A 131 15.57 -7.36 -7.76
C GLN A 131 16.24 -6.65 -8.95
N PRO A 132 17.27 -7.27 -9.58
CA PRO A 132 17.82 -6.75 -10.83
C PRO A 132 16.82 -6.94 -11.98
N PHE A 133 16.64 -5.89 -12.79
CA PHE A 133 15.82 -5.90 -14.00
C PHE A 133 16.68 -5.52 -15.20
N GLU A 134 16.69 -6.36 -16.23
CA GLU A 134 17.53 -6.16 -17.41
C GLU A 134 16.85 -5.26 -18.46
N ASP A 135 15.55 -5.44 -18.68
CA ASP A 135 14.83 -4.80 -19.79
C ASP A 135 14.18 -3.46 -19.42
N LYS A 136 13.48 -3.44 -18.28
CA LYS A 136 12.64 -2.32 -17.88
C LYS A 136 12.62 -2.17 -16.36
N ASP A 137 12.78 -0.95 -15.89
CA ASP A 137 12.57 -0.61 -14.50
C ASP A 137 11.06 -0.67 -14.15
N PRO A 138 10.64 -1.55 -13.22
CA PRO A 138 9.23 -1.71 -12.86
C PRO A 138 8.66 -0.54 -12.07
N PHE A 139 9.48 0.41 -11.62
CA PHE A 139 9.06 1.56 -10.82
C PHE A 139 8.80 2.81 -11.64
N VAL A 140 9.14 2.81 -12.93
CA VAL A 140 8.86 3.93 -13.85
C VAL A 140 7.37 4.02 -14.14
N LEU A 141 6.82 5.24 -14.01
CA LEU A 141 5.42 5.56 -14.29
C LEU A 141 5.22 5.85 -15.79
N ASP A 142 4.85 4.82 -16.57
CA ASP A 142 4.55 5.00 -18.01
C ASP A 142 3.39 5.98 -18.23
N ALA A 143 2.38 5.92 -17.36
CA ALA A 143 1.20 6.78 -17.38
C ALA A 143 0.96 7.38 -16.00
N VAL A 144 0.34 8.55 -15.99
CA VAL A 144 -0.09 9.20 -14.74
C VAL A 144 -1.24 8.39 -14.15
N PRO A 145 -1.19 7.91 -12.89
CA PRO A 145 -2.36 7.34 -12.26
C PRO A 145 -3.33 8.45 -11.81
N HIS A 146 -4.63 8.15 -11.77
CA HIS A 146 -5.62 9.07 -11.18
C HIS A 146 -5.53 9.09 -9.65
N VAL A 147 -5.11 7.98 -9.05
CA VAL A 147 -4.83 7.86 -7.62
C VAL A 147 -3.47 7.22 -7.44
N LEU A 148 -2.59 7.91 -6.72
CA LEU A 148 -1.30 7.39 -6.28
C LEU A 148 -1.32 7.27 -4.75
N PHE A 149 -1.13 6.08 -4.20
CA PHE A 149 -1.14 5.90 -2.75
C PHE A 149 0.14 5.29 -2.19
N SER A 150 0.40 5.58 -0.91
CA SER A 150 1.50 5.02 -0.14
C SER A 150 0.98 4.63 1.24
N GLY A 151 1.19 3.37 1.64
CA GLY A 151 0.61 2.79 2.85
C GLY A 151 1.48 2.86 4.11
N GLY A 152 0.84 2.66 5.25
CA GLY A 152 1.51 2.40 6.52
C GLY A 152 2.17 3.63 7.15
N HIS A 153 1.65 4.82 6.88
CA HIS A 153 2.13 6.07 7.49
C HIS A 153 1.55 6.28 8.89
N ALA A 154 2.10 7.24 9.65
CA ALA A 154 1.61 7.53 10.99
C ALA A 154 0.20 8.14 10.99
N ARG A 155 -0.14 8.91 9.96
CA ARG A 155 -1.44 9.57 9.78
C ARG A 155 -1.89 9.52 8.33
N ALA A 156 -3.19 9.68 8.12
CA ALA A 156 -3.74 9.93 6.80
C ALA A 156 -3.34 11.33 6.34
N ALA A 157 -2.98 11.47 5.06
CA ALA A 157 -2.79 12.76 4.41
C ALA A 157 -3.07 12.59 2.91
N HIS A 158 -3.63 13.61 2.26
CA HIS A 158 -3.86 13.54 0.83
C HIS A 158 -3.82 14.92 0.19
N LYS A 159 -3.55 14.96 -1.12
CA LYS A 159 -3.56 16.20 -1.90
C LYS A 159 -3.77 15.90 -3.38
N TRP A 160 -4.59 16.71 -4.01
CA TRP A 160 -4.77 16.70 -5.45
C TRP A 160 -3.59 17.41 -6.14
N ARG A 161 -3.00 16.75 -7.12
CA ARG A 161 -1.95 17.29 -7.99
C ARG A 161 -2.48 17.42 -9.40
N GLU A 162 -2.59 18.66 -9.87
CA GLU A 162 -2.94 18.93 -11.26
C GLU A 162 -1.82 18.48 -12.21
N GLU A 163 -2.19 17.81 -13.29
CA GLU A 163 -1.29 17.39 -14.36
C GLU A 163 -1.99 17.55 -15.71
N GLY A 164 -1.66 18.64 -16.43
CA GLY A 164 -2.29 18.97 -17.69
C GLY A 164 -3.80 19.23 -17.55
N GLN A 165 -4.61 18.47 -18.31
CA GLN A 165 -6.08 18.56 -18.25
C GLN A 165 -6.71 17.70 -17.14
N GLY A 166 -5.90 16.96 -16.38
CA GLY A 166 -6.35 16.08 -15.31
C GLY A 166 -5.50 16.25 -14.06
N GLY A 167 -5.33 15.15 -13.31
CA GLY A 167 -4.47 15.15 -12.15
C GLY A 167 -4.48 13.81 -11.41
N THR A 168 -3.72 13.78 -10.33
CA THR A 168 -3.54 12.62 -9.46
C THR A 168 -3.88 12.99 -8.03
N GLN A 169 -4.72 12.17 -7.40
CA GLN A 169 -4.89 12.21 -5.96
C GLN A 169 -3.74 11.44 -5.29
N CYS A 170 -2.82 12.17 -4.64
CA CYS A 170 -1.79 11.57 -3.81
C CYS A 170 -2.36 11.28 -2.42
N ILE A 171 -2.20 10.05 -1.92
CA ILE A 171 -2.78 9.59 -0.65
C ILE A 171 -1.75 8.83 0.19
N CYS A 172 -1.44 9.35 1.37
CA CYS A 172 -0.80 8.61 2.45
C CYS A 172 -1.87 7.91 3.29
N VAL A 173 -1.86 6.58 3.28
CA VAL A 173 -2.79 5.75 4.04
C VAL A 173 -2.16 5.41 5.39
N PRO A 174 -2.86 5.68 6.52
CA PRO A 174 -2.32 5.42 7.83
C PRO A 174 -2.20 3.92 8.10
N SER A 175 -1.27 3.54 8.96
CA SER A 175 -1.27 2.23 9.60
C SER A 175 -2.47 2.13 10.54
N PHE A 176 -3.40 1.23 10.26
CA PHE A 176 -4.62 1.07 11.08
C PHE A 176 -4.29 0.77 12.56
N SER A 177 -3.15 0.13 12.85
CA SER A 177 -2.71 -0.13 14.23
C SER A 177 -2.20 1.10 14.98
N GLN A 178 -1.74 2.14 14.27
CA GLN A 178 -1.23 3.37 14.89
C GLN A 178 -2.30 4.46 14.90
N HIS A 179 -3.05 4.57 13.80
CA HIS A 179 -4.14 5.51 13.61
C HIS A 179 -5.30 4.76 12.95
N PRO A 180 -6.26 4.22 13.74
CA PRO A 180 -7.39 3.46 13.22
C PRO A 180 -8.27 4.32 12.32
N ALA A 181 -7.98 4.32 11.02
CA ALA A 181 -8.72 5.09 10.04
C ALA A 181 -8.75 4.40 8.68
N LEU A 182 -9.81 4.66 7.93
CA LEU A 182 -9.99 4.23 6.55
C LEU A 182 -9.94 5.45 5.63
N VAL A 183 -9.34 5.28 4.46
CA VAL A 183 -9.36 6.30 3.40
C VAL A 183 -10.30 5.87 2.29
N LEU A 184 -11.36 6.65 2.09
CA LEU A 184 -12.41 6.43 1.12
C LEU A 184 -12.25 7.41 -0.03
N VAL A 185 -12.03 6.88 -1.24
CA VAL A 185 -11.91 7.68 -2.46
C VAL A 185 -13.18 7.50 -3.30
N ASN A 186 -13.81 8.63 -3.65
CA ASN A 186 -14.96 8.66 -4.55
C ASN A 186 -14.54 8.24 -5.97
N LEU A 187 -15.34 7.39 -6.60
CA LEU A 187 -15.02 6.81 -7.90
C LEU A 187 -15.32 7.75 -9.08
N HIS A 188 -16.26 8.68 -8.89
CA HIS A 188 -16.63 9.65 -9.91
C HIS A 188 -15.79 10.92 -9.84
N ASP A 189 -15.33 11.28 -8.64
CA ASP A 189 -14.41 12.41 -8.43
C ASP A 189 -13.27 12.01 -7.48
N PRO A 190 -12.08 11.63 -7.98
CA PRO A 190 -10.97 11.20 -7.13
C PRO A 190 -10.42 12.30 -6.21
N ARG A 191 -10.84 13.56 -6.39
CA ARG A 191 -10.52 14.68 -5.48
C ARG A 191 -11.30 14.59 -4.17
N ASP A 192 -12.49 13.99 -4.21
CA ASP A 192 -13.34 13.75 -3.06
C ASP A 192 -12.83 12.52 -2.29
N VAL A 193 -12.07 12.82 -1.23
CA VAL A 193 -11.48 11.84 -0.32
C VAL A 193 -12.00 12.10 1.08
N HIS A 194 -12.59 11.06 1.67
CA HIS A 194 -13.07 11.06 3.04
C HIS A 194 -12.19 10.16 3.91
N ILE A 195 -11.81 10.64 5.09
CA ILE A 195 -11.06 9.88 6.09
C ILE A 195 -12.04 9.54 7.22
N GLU A 196 -12.33 8.25 7.37
CA GLU A 196 -13.19 7.75 8.44
C GLU A 196 -12.31 7.26 9.59
N GLU A 197 -12.36 7.94 10.73
CA GLU A 197 -11.59 7.59 11.92
C GLU A 197 -12.42 6.75 12.89
N PHE A 198 -11.80 5.74 13.51
CA PHE A 198 -12.42 4.87 14.48
C PHE A 198 -11.89 5.24 15.86
N LEU A 199 -12.79 5.54 16.80
CA LEU A 199 -12.43 5.80 18.18
C LEU A 199 -11.79 4.54 18.78
N SER A 200 -10.59 4.70 19.33
CA SER A 200 -9.82 3.66 20.03
C SER A 200 -10.36 3.36 21.41
#